data_AF-A0A0F8XX91-F1
#
_entry.id   AF-A0A0F8XX91-F1
#
_cell.length_a   1.000
_cell.length_b   1.000
_cell.length_c   1.000
_cell.angle_alpha   90.00
_cell.angle_beta   90.00
_cell.angle_gamma   90.00
#
_symmetry.space_group_name_H-M   'P 1'
#
loop_
_entity.id
_entity.type
_entity.pdbx_description
1 polymer ?
#
loop_
_entity_poly.entity_id
_entity_poly.type
_entity_poly.pdbx_seq_one_letter_code
_entity_poly.pdbx_strand_id
1 'polypeptide(L)'
;MYDLVLVYGDKKTGKTKLAGLLARILGASLADFDDPDDTIRVIQAHQAYPIQPLIITMMESEVVSKVFPKGSPFIMAAVDIAIHMPHMNIVKDRAA
;
A
#
# COMPACT_ATOMS: atom_id res chain seq x y z
N MET A 1 -9.98 -14.12 7.09
CA MET A 1 -8.84 -13.34 7.64
C MET A 1 -8.22 -12.64 6.45
N TYR A 2 -7.94 -11.33 6.54
CA TYR A 2 -7.29 -10.63 5.43
C TYR A 2 -5.83 -11.09 5.36
N ASP A 3 -5.42 -11.55 4.18
CA ASP A 3 -4.11 -12.15 3.96
C ASP A 3 -3.16 -11.16 3.27
N LEU A 4 -3.67 -10.29 2.40
CA LEU A 4 -2.86 -9.28 1.72
C LEU A 4 -3.51 -7.89 1.76
N VAL A 5 -2.82 -6.94 2.40
CA VAL A 5 -3.25 -5.54 2.50
C VAL A 5 -2.24 -4.64 1.80
N LEU A 6 -2.70 -3.77 0.90
CA LEU A 6 -1.89 -2.73 0.29
C LEU A 6 -2.25 -1.37 0.86
N VAL A 7 -1.25 -0.60 1.27
CA VAL A 7 -1.39 0.80 1.67
C VAL A 7 -0.56 1.65 0.72
N TYR A 8 -1.21 2.43 -0.13
CA TYR A 8 -0.54 3.21 -1.16
C TYR A 8 -0.88 4.68 -1.09
N GLY A 9 0.04 5.51 -1.58
CA GLY A 9 -0.14 6.95 -1.69
C GLY A 9 1.19 7.69 -1.66
N ASP A 10 1.09 9.00 -1.69
CA ASP A 10 2.24 9.87 -1.83
C ASP A 10 3.19 9.90 -0.63
N LYS A 11 4.35 10.55 -0.79
CA LYS A 11 5.26 10.79 0.33
C LYS A 11 4.56 11.62 1.40
N LYS A 12 4.87 11.35 2.68
CA LYS A 12 4.36 12.10 3.85
C LYS A 12 2.84 12.04 4.09
N THR A 13 2.13 11.07 3.51
CA THR A 13 0.69 10.83 3.78
C THR A 13 0.41 10.04 5.06
N GLY A 14 1.46 9.51 5.72
CA GLY A 14 1.32 8.67 6.91
C GLY A 14 1.12 7.17 6.63
N LYS A 15 1.21 6.73 5.36
CA LYS A 15 1.05 5.33 4.94
C LYS A 15 1.88 4.32 5.76
N THR A 16 3.14 4.63 6.05
CA THR A 16 4.03 3.76 6.84
C THR A 16 3.56 3.60 8.29
N LYS A 17 2.99 4.66 8.89
CA LYS A 17 2.43 4.59 10.25
C LYS A 17 1.18 3.72 10.29
N LEU A 18 0.32 3.86 9.29
CA LEU A 18 -0.90 3.05 9.17
C LEU A 18 -0.54 1.58 8.96
N ALA A 19 0.38 1.27 8.03
CA ALA A 19 0.84 -0.09 7.80
C ALA A 19 1.43 -0.73 9.05
N GLY A 20 2.24 0.02 9.82
CA GLY A 20 2.80 -0.46 11.09
C GLY A 20 1.73 -0.78 12.14
N LEU A 21 0.66 0.02 12.21
CA LEU A 21 -0.47 -0.25 13.10
C LEU A 21 -1.22 -1.50 12.66
N LEU A 22 -1.53 -1.62 11.37
CA LEU A 22 -2.22 -2.78 10.82
C LEU A 22 -1.42 -4.06 11.01
N ALA A 23 -0.09 -4.01 10.85
CA ALA A 23 0.77 -5.17 11.03
C ALA A 23 0.72 -5.71 12.46
N ARG A 24 0.68 -4.81 13.44
CA ARG A 24 0.53 -5.18 14.86
C ARG A 24 -0.84 -5.77 15.18
N ILE A 25 -1.91 -5.22 14.59
CA ILE A 25 -3.28 -5.69 14.82
C ILE A 25 -3.49 -7.08 14.19
N LEU A 26 -2.96 -7.28 12.98
CA LEU A 26 -3.18 -8.49 12.18
C LEU A 26 -2.12 -9.57 12.40
N GLY A 27 -1.03 -9.27 13.11
CA GLY A 27 0.12 -10.18 13.19
C GLY A 27 0.78 -10.40 11.83
N ALA A 28 0.83 -9.35 11.02
CA ALA A 28 1.25 -9.41 9.62
C ALA A 28 2.72 -9.01 9.44
N SER A 29 3.36 -9.53 8.39
CA SER A 29 4.62 -9.00 7.87
C SER A 29 4.42 -7.67 7.18
N LEU A 30 5.44 -6.83 7.20
CA LEU A 30 5.43 -5.50 6.59
C LEU A 30 6.54 -5.42 5.54
N ALA A 31 6.18 -5.03 4.33
CA ALA A 31 7.10 -4.83 3.22
C ALA A 31 6.90 -3.44 2.61
N ASP A 32 7.99 -2.75 2.31
CA ASP A 32 7.97 -1.37 1.80
C ASP A 32 8.69 -1.31 0.46
N PHE A 33 7.99 -0.89 -0.59
CA PHE A 33 8.54 -0.82 -1.94
C PHE A 33 8.20 0.51 -2.60
N ASP A 34 9.24 1.15 -3.14
CA ASP A 34 9.09 2.34 -3.98
C ASP A 34 8.86 1.97 -5.45
N ASP A 35 9.31 0.78 -5.87
CA ASP A 35 9.16 0.29 -7.24
C ASP A 35 7.90 -0.61 -7.36
N PRO A 36 7.00 -0.32 -8.29
CA PRO A 36 5.90 -1.21 -8.63
C PRO A 36 6.28 -2.63 -9.06
N ASP A 37 7.36 -2.83 -9.81
CA ASP A 37 7.71 -4.15 -10.34
C ASP A 37 8.12 -5.09 -9.20
N ASP A 38 8.81 -4.56 -8.19
CA ASP A 38 9.13 -5.29 -6.97
C ASP A 38 7.88 -5.59 -6.15
N THR A 39 6.94 -4.65 -6.09
CA THR A 39 5.63 -4.85 -5.45
C THR A 39 4.87 -6.02 -6.09
N ILE A 40 4.81 -6.10 -7.43
CA ILE A 40 4.19 -7.24 -8.13
C ILE A 40 4.84 -8.55 -7.71
N ARG A 41 6.18 -8.62 -7.76
CA ARG A 41 6.92 -9.85 -7.47
C ARG A 41 6.62 -10.36 -6.07
N VAL A 42 6.54 -9.46 -5.11
CA VAL A 42 6.24 -9.81 -3.71
C VAL A 42 4.79 -10.28 -3.55
N ILE A 43 3.84 -9.62 -4.22
CA ILE A 43 2.44 -10.06 -4.25
C ILE A 43 2.33 -11.47 -4.83
N GLN A 44 3.00 -11.73 -5.97
CA GLN A 44 2.99 -13.05 -6.61
C GLN A 44 3.64 -14.12 -5.74
N ALA A 45 4.77 -13.80 -5.10
CA ALA A 45 5.45 -14.71 -4.18
C ALA A 45 4.57 -15.06 -2.97
N HIS A 46 3.88 -14.06 -2.41
CA HIS A 46 2.95 -14.25 -1.30
C HIS A 46 1.73 -15.09 -1.71
N GLN A 47 1.13 -14.83 -2.87
CA GLN A 47 0.02 -15.63 -3.38
C GLN A 47 0.40 -17.09 -3.67
N ALA A 48 1.65 -17.33 -4.11
CA ALA A 48 2.14 -18.69 -4.33
C ALA A 48 2.39 -19.43 -3.00
N TYR A 49 2.78 -18.71 -1.94
CA TYR A 49 3.09 -19.31 -0.64
C TYR A 49 2.77 -18.36 0.53
N PRO A 50 1.50 -18.29 0.97
CA PRO A 50 1.07 -17.39 2.04
C PRO A 50 1.43 -17.97 3.41
N ILE A 51 2.57 -17.55 3.97
CA ILE A 51 3.05 -18.00 5.28
C ILE A 51 2.31 -17.29 6.42
N GLN A 52 2.11 -15.99 6.27
CA GLN A 52 1.47 -15.11 7.24
C GLN A 52 0.91 -13.88 6.52
N PRO A 53 -0.07 -13.17 7.09
CA PRO A 53 -0.62 -11.99 6.44
C PRO A 53 0.47 -10.99 6.08
N LEU A 54 0.31 -10.32 4.95
CA LEU A 54 1.29 -9.39 4.41
C LEU A 54 0.67 -8.01 4.22
N ILE A 55 1.39 -6.99 4.67
CA ILE A 55 1.06 -5.59 4.45
C ILE A 55 2.15 -4.97 3.61
N ILE A 56 1.75 -4.40 2.49
CA ILE A 56 2.65 -3.75 1.55
C ILE A 56 2.41 -2.25 1.60
N THR A 57 3.46 -1.46 1.76
CA THR A 57 3.43 -0.03 1.48
C THR A 57 4.02 0.25 0.11
N MET A 58 3.32 1.08 -0.66
CA MET A 58 3.76 1.46 -2.00
C MET A 58 3.67 2.96 -2.20
N MET A 59 4.64 3.53 -2.92
CA MET A 59 4.53 4.89 -3.42
C MET A 59 3.62 4.96 -4.65
N GLU A 60 2.76 5.99 -4.69
CA GLU A 60 2.09 6.35 -5.92
C GLU A 60 3.10 7.02 -6.86
N SER A 61 3.06 6.69 -8.15
CA SER A 61 3.91 7.32 -9.15
C SER A 61 3.12 8.33 -9.97
N GLU A 62 3.75 9.49 -10.18
CA GLU A 62 3.24 10.55 -11.03
C GLU A 62 3.40 10.24 -12.53
N VAL A 63 4.23 9.26 -12.89
CA VAL A 63 4.57 8.95 -14.28
C VAL A 63 3.74 7.77 -14.77
N VAL A 64 2.69 8.09 -15.53
CA VAL A 64 1.74 7.15 -16.16
C VAL A 64 2.43 6.08 -17.01
N SER A 65 3.65 6.35 -17.51
CA SER A 65 4.33 5.49 -18.48
C SER A 65 5.10 4.30 -17.91
N LYS A 66 5.23 4.16 -16.58
CA LYS A 66 5.91 2.98 -15.98
C LYS A 66 5.29 2.39 -14.72
N VAL A 67 4.31 3.01 -14.08
CA VAL A 67 4.00 2.63 -12.71
C VAL A 67 2.50 2.69 -12.45
N PHE A 68 1.97 1.55 -12.02
CA PHE A 68 0.74 1.37 -11.24
C PHE A 68 -0.11 2.64 -11.06
N PRO A 69 -0.97 2.96 -12.03
CA PRO A 69 -1.94 4.02 -11.84
C PRO A 69 -2.89 3.61 -10.70
N LYS A 70 -3.40 4.60 -9.96
CA LYS A 70 -4.58 4.45 -9.10
C LYS A 70 -5.58 3.48 -9.73
N GLY A 71 -5.87 2.37 -9.04
CA GLY A 71 -6.84 1.39 -9.53
C GLY A 71 -6.30 0.41 -10.58
N SER A 72 -4.99 0.16 -10.64
CA SER A 72 -4.42 -0.95 -11.43
C SER A 72 -5.23 -2.24 -11.20
N PRO A 73 -5.82 -2.84 -12.26
CA PRO A 73 -6.68 -4.01 -12.14
C PRO A 73 -5.99 -5.20 -11.47
N PHE A 74 -4.66 -5.32 -11.68
CA PHE A 74 -3.86 -6.39 -11.09
C PHE A 74 -3.84 -6.32 -9.57
N ILE A 75 -3.55 -5.14 -9.00
CA ILE A 75 -3.52 -4.97 -7.54
C ILE A 75 -4.92 -5.16 -6.94
N MET A 76 -5.93 -4.54 -7.54
CA MET A 76 -7.30 -4.61 -7.01
C MET A 76 -7.87 -6.04 -7.01
N ALA A 77 -7.39 -6.89 -7.91
CA ALA A 77 -7.74 -8.31 -7.94
C ALA A 77 -6.84 -9.19 -7.04
N ALA A 78 -5.61 -8.75 -6.78
CA ALA A 78 -4.63 -9.54 -6.05
C ALA A 78 -4.66 -9.34 -4.53
N VAL A 79 -5.09 -8.16 -4.06
CA VAL A 79 -5.11 -7.79 -2.63
C VAL A 79 -6.51 -7.88 -2.06
N ASP A 80 -6.63 -8.27 -0.78
CA ASP A 80 -7.92 -8.32 -0.10
C ASP A 80 -8.42 -6.93 0.29
N ILE A 81 -7.47 -6.05 0.66
CA ILE A 81 -7.75 -4.67 1.04
C ILE A 81 -6.73 -3.77 0.35
N ALA A 82 -7.22 -2.75 -0.35
CA ALA A 82 -6.43 -1.65 -0.86
C ALA A 82 -6.82 -0.35 -0.14
N ILE A 83 -5.87 0.29 0.55
CA ILE A 83 -6.06 1.55 1.26
C ILE A 83 -5.27 2.64 0.55
N HIS A 84 -5.99 3.58 -0.06
CA HIS A 84 -5.42 4.77 -0.65
C HIS A 84 -5.29 5.88 0.39
N MET A 85 -4.08 6.41 0.55
CA MET A 85 -3.77 7.54 1.42
C MET A 85 -3.76 8.83 0.58
N PRO A 86 -4.84 9.64 0.61
CA PRO A 86 -4.91 10.85 -0.20
C PRO A 86 -3.89 11.90 0.28
N HIS A 87 -3.56 12.83 -0.63
CA HIS A 87 -2.81 14.01 -0.25
C HIS A 87 -3.58 14.80 0.81
N MET A 88 -3.00 14.89 1.99
CA MET A 88 -3.44 15.86 2.97
C MET A 88 -2.90 17.22 2.55
N ASN A 89 -3.67 17.96 1.76
CA ASN A 89 -3.53 19.41 1.78
C ASN A 89 -3.84 19.81 3.23
N ILE A 90 -2.81 20.18 3.98
CA ILE A 90 -3.02 20.83 5.27
C ILE A 90 -3.76 22.12 4.91
N VAL A 91 -5.09 22.09 4.99
CA VAL A 91 -5.88 23.29 5.16
C VAL A 91 -5.37 23.80 6.49
N LYS A 92 -4.43 24.75 6.46
CA LYS A 92 -4.10 25.53 7.64
C LYS A 92 -5.46 26.05 8.07
N ASP A 93 -5.99 25.51 9.15
CA ASP A 93 -7.15 26.08 9.82
C ASP A 93 -6.82 27.56 9.95
N ARG A 94 -7.50 28.37 9.14
CA ARG A 94 -7.72 29.76 9.49
C ARG A 94 -8.69 29.67 10.66
N ALA A 95 -8.16 29.35 11.83
CA ALA A 95 -8.84 29.61 13.08
C ALA A 95 -9.06 31.12 13.09
N ALA A 96 -10.31 31.48 12.78
CA ALA A 96 -10.90 32.79 12.85
C ALA A 96 -11.00 33.26 14.30
#